data_AF-A0A934DM19-F1
#
_entry.id   AF-A0A934DM19-F1
#
_cell.length_a   1.000
_cell.length_b   1.000
_cell.length_c   1.000
_cell.angle_alpha   90.00
_cell.angle_beta   90.00
_cell.angle_gamma   90.00
#
_symmetry.space_group_name_H-M   'P 1'
#
loop_
_entity.id
_entity.type
_entity.pdbx_description
1 polymer ?
#
loop_
_entity_poly.entity_id
_entity_poly.type
_entity_poly.pdbx_seq_one_letter_code
_entity_poly.pdbx_strand_id
1 'polypeptide(L)'
;MPIESWLSSLAQPDHSAIDGDLEVLAGRDYPFLTDACVSSQIERLSGHLGRRHQNVRRLVIGYSLYIRQVDVILQSGPRAFCGGRCPKPPAGCCNREHFVVMNVSDLMSSRNSPAALHMAHMIGLLQQTESAHNRAGRAMRPGYCSLLAEDGCTLRLFKSPRCAHFLCEDLEQAMLRENGVAAQPLLSAMKRAESSTISSPTDYQNQTVITEAARLYPDSLPQA
;
A
#
# COMPACT_ATOMS: atom_id res chain seq x y z
N MET A 1 -0.17 -16.01 -1.10
CA MET A 1 0.96 -15.91 -2.04
C MET A 1 1.67 -14.58 -1.87
N PRO A 2 3.00 -14.59 -1.80
CA PRO A 2 3.80 -13.43 -1.41
C PRO A 2 3.93 -12.42 -2.56
N ILE A 3 4.09 -11.15 -2.19
CA ILE A 3 4.40 -10.01 -3.08
C ILE A 3 5.45 -10.38 -4.14
N GLU A 4 6.48 -11.13 -3.74
CA GLU A 4 7.58 -11.58 -4.60
C GLU A 4 7.14 -12.42 -5.79
N SER A 5 6.12 -13.27 -5.63
CA SER A 5 5.62 -14.09 -6.73
C SER A 5 5.03 -13.24 -7.85
N TRP A 6 4.29 -12.20 -7.48
CA TRP A 6 3.73 -11.28 -8.47
C TRP A 6 4.82 -10.41 -9.10
N LEU A 7 5.71 -9.81 -8.31
CA LEU A 7 6.84 -9.02 -8.82
C LEU A 7 7.69 -9.82 -9.82
N SER A 8 7.93 -11.10 -9.54
CA SER A 8 8.70 -11.99 -10.42
C SER A 8 7.96 -12.35 -11.71
N SER A 9 6.63 -12.29 -11.74
CA SER A 9 5.81 -12.57 -12.94
C SER A 9 5.72 -11.38 -13.91
N LEU A 10 6.14 -10.18 -13.49
CA LEU A 10 6.04 -9.00 -14.32
C LEU A 10 6.98 -9.11 -15.53
N ALA A 11 6.42 -8.93 -16.73
CA ALA A 11 7.22 -8.80 -17.95
C ALA A 11 8.23 -7.65 -17.81
N GLN A 12 9.46 -7.86 -18.27
CA GLN A 12 10.58 -6.92 -18.17
C GLN A 12 10.97 -6.40 -19.56
N PRO A 13 10.18 -5.50 -20.17
CA PRO A 13 10.43 -5.04 -21.53
C PRO A 13 11.68 -4.16 -21.70
N ASP A 14 12.19 -3.52 -20.64
CA ASP A 14 13.33 -2.60 -20.74
C ASP A 14 14.05 -2.43 -19.39
N HIS A 15 15.35 -2.67 -19.33
CA HIS A 15 16.17 -2.57 -18.11
C HIS A 15 16.96 -1.25 -17.99
N SER A 16 16.92 -0.38 -19.00
CA SER A 16 17.77 0.82 -19.08
C SER A 16 17.55 1.85 -17.98
N ALA A 17 16.39 1.80 -17.30
CA ALA A 17 16.01 2.73 -16.25
C ALA A 17 16.37 2.26 -14.83
N ILE A 18 16.80 1.01 -14.66
CA ILE A 18 16.93 0.35 -13.35
C ILE A 18 17.98 1.06 -12.48
N ASP A 19 19.20 1.23 -12.99
CA ASP A 19 20.31 1.80 -12.22
C ASP A 19 19.98 3.20 -11.71
N GLY A 20 19.41 4.04 -12.59
CA GLY A 20 19.02 5.40 -12.22
C GLY A 20 17.84 5.46 -11.26
N ASP A 21 16.94 4.46 -11.26
CA ASP A 21 15.86 4.40 -10.27
C ASP A 21 16.37 3.86 -8.93
N LEU A 22 17.30 2.89 -8.93
CA LEU A 22 17.98 2.39 -7.73
C LEU A 22 18.74 3.52 -7.03
N GLU A 23 19.54 4.30 -7.77
CA GLU A 23 20.29 5.44 -7.22
C GLU A 23 19.39 6.42 -6.46
N VAL A 24 18.19 6.69 -6.97
CA VAL A 24 17.27 7.69 -6.40
C VAL A 24 16.37 7.12 -5.30
N LEU A 25 15.99 5.85 -5.41
CA LEU A 25 14.97 5.26 -4.54
C LEU A 25 15.55 4.38 -3.44
N ALA A 26 16.66 3.67 -3.67
CA ALA A 26 17.21 2.72 -2.69
C ALA A 26 17.80 3.42 -1.46
N GLY A 27 18.35 4.63 -1.61
CA GLY A 27 18.93 5.41 -0.51
C GLY A 27 17.92 6.10 0.42
N ARG A 28 16.62 5.79 0.31
CA ARG A 28 15.58 6.33 1.21
C ARG A 28 15.40 5.40 2.40
N ASP A 29 14.81 5.93 3.46
CA ASP A 29 14.56 5.18 4.70
C ASP A 29 13.34 4.24 4.57
N TYR A 30 13.60 2.93 4.61
CA TYR A 30 12.59 1.87 4.58
C TYR A 30 12.75 0.92 5.78
N PRO A 31 12.51 1.39 7.02
CA PRO A 31 12.86 0.64 8.24
C PRO A 31 12.19 -0.73 8.37
N PHE A 32 11.10 -0.98 7.64
CA PHE A 32 10.39 -2.27 7.65
C PHE A 32 10.78 -3.22 6.52
N LEU A 33 11.74 -2.87 5.67
CA LEU A 33 12.16 -3.66 4.52
C LEU A 33 13.68 -3.87 4.55
N THR A 34 14.14 -5.03 4.10
CA THR A 34 15.57 -5.24 3.86
C THR A 34 16.01 -4.53 2.58
N ASP A 35 17.28 -4.15 2.49
CA ASP A 35 17.84 -3.55 1.26
C ASP A 35 17.63 -4.46 0.04
N ALA A 36 17.79 -5.77 0.20
CA ALA A 36 17.53 -6.75 -0.86
C ALA A 36 16.07 -6.72 -1.36
N CYS A 37 15.12 -6.56 -0.44
CA CYS A 37 13.71 -6.41 -0.76
C CYS A 37 13.43 -5.10 -1.52
N VAL A 38 14.02 -4.00 -1.06
CA VAL A 38 13.89 -2.67 -1.69
C VAL A 38 14.45 -2.71 -3.11
N SER A 39 15.69 -3.17 -3.28
CA SER A 39 16.36 -3.25 -4.59
C SER A 39 15.63 -4.16 -5.56
N SER A 40 15.26 -5.38 -5.14
CA SER A 40 14.49 -6.33 -5.97
C SER A 40 13.17 -5.71 -6.46
N GLN A 41 12.43 -5.02 -5.58
CA GLN A 41 11.18 -4.39 -5.97
C GLN A 41 11.39 -3.22 -6.94
N ILE A 42 12.42 -2.39 -6.73
CA ILE A 42 12.77 -1.30 -7.65
C ILE A 42 13.13 -1.87 -9.02
N GLU A 43 14.00 -2.88 -9.08
CA GLU A 43 14.42 -3.53 -10.33
C GLU A 43 13.22 -4.09 -11.11
N ARG A 44 12.37 -4.88 -10.45
CA ARG A 44 11.21 -5.53 -11.08
C ARG A 44 10.19 -4.54 -11.61
N LEU A 45 9.88 -3.50 -10.83
CA LEU A 45 8.92 -2.49 -11.26
C LEU A 45 9.52 -1.51 -12.27
N SER A 46 10.79 -1.12 -12.12
CA SER A 46 11.46 -0.26 -13.10
C SER A 46 11.55 -0.96 -14.45
N GLY A 47 11.97 -2.23 -14.46
CA GLY A 47 12.03 -3.03 -15.68
C GLY A 47 10.67 -3.26 -16.33
N HIS A 48 9.62 -3.48 -15.53
CA HIS A 48 8.24 -3.60 -16.00
C HIS A 48 7.69 -2.30 -16.60
N LEU A 49 7.95 -1.18 -15.92
CA LEU A 49 7.48 0.13 -16.34
C LEU A 49 8.31 0.69 -17.51
N GLY A 50 9.54 0.22 -17.70
CA GLY A 50 10.41 0.51 -18.83
C GLY A 50 10.44 1.99 -19.21
N ARG A 51 10.14 2.28 -20.49
CA ARG A 51 10.21 3.63 -21.10
C ARG A 51 9.14 4.62 -20.64
N ARG A 52 8.35 4.31 -19.61
CA ARG A 52 7.44 5.30 -19.00
C ARG A 52 8.22 6.50 -18.49
N HIS A 53 7.57 7.65 -18.40
CA HIS A 53 8.23 8.89 -17.94
C HIS A 53 8.84 8.69 -16.55
N GLN A 54 10.12 9.06 -16.39
CA GLN A 54 10.92 8.80 -15.19
C GLN A 54 10.22 9.24 -13.90
N ASN A 55 9.69 10.46 -13.86
CA ASN A 55 8.99 10.98 -12.68
C ASN A 55 7.79 10.10 -12.27
N VAL A 56 6.95 9.68 -13.23
CA VAL A 56 5.78 8.83 -12.95
C VAL A 56 6.23 7.45 -12.48
N ARG A 57 7.23 6.86 -13.16
CA ARG A 57 7.78 5.55 -12.79
C ARG A 57 8.29 5.55 -11.35
N ARG A 58 9.11 6.52 -10.98
CA ARG A 58 9.66 6.65 -9.61
C ARG A 58 8.59 6.91 -8.56
N LEU A 59 7.57 7.71 -8.88
CA LEU A 59 6.44 7.96 -7.97
C LEU A 59 5.65 6.67 -7.68
N VAL A 60 5.38 5.87 -8.71
CA VAL A 60 4.68 4.59 -8.59
C VAL A 60 5.50 3.57 -7.80
N ILE A 61 6.81 3.47 -8.08
CA ILE A 61 7.71 2.58 -7.33
C ILE A 61 7.78 3.01 -5.86
N GLY A 62 8.03 4.29 -5.58
CA GLY A 62 8.07 4.81 -4.22
C GLY A 62 6.77 4.58 -3.45
N TYR A 63 5.62 4.75 -4.11
CA TYR A 63 4.33 4.43 -3.52
C TYR A 63 4.19 2.94 -3.18
N SER A 64 4.61 2.04 -4.07
CA SER A 64 4.56 0.60 -3.80
C SER A 64 5.46 0.19 -2.62
N LEU A 65 6.64 0.81 -2.47
CA LEU A 65 7.54 0.57 -1.34
C LEU A 65 6.92 1.06 -0.03
N TYR A 66 6.30 2.24 -0.06
CA TYR A 66 5.53 2.77 1.06
C TYR A 66 4.40 1.82 1.50
N ILE A 67 3.56 1.38 0.56
CA ILE A 67 2.45 0.47 0.87
C ILE A 67 2.95 -0.87 1.38
N ARG A 68 4.10 -1.37 0.90
CA ARG A 68 4.70 -2.59 1.41
C ARG A 68 5.09 -2.48 2.89
N GLN A 69 5.69 -1.36 3.30
CA GLN A 69 5.96 -1.10 4.71
C GLN A 69 4.68 -1.06 5.53
N VAL A 70 3.64 -0.39 5.04
CA VAL A 70 2.33 -0.37 5.69
C VAL A 70 1.74 -1.77 5.79
N ASP A 71 1.89 -2.64 4.78
CA ASP A 71 1.44 -4.03 4.87
C ASP A 71 2.18 -4.81 5.96
N VAL A 72 3.48 -4.60 6.16
CA VAL A 72 4.26 -5.18 7.28
C VAL A 72 3.72 -4.69 8.62
N ILE A 73 3.54 -3.37 8.79
CA ILE A 73 2.99 -2.77 10.00
C ILE A 73 1.60 -3.36 10.32
N LEU A 74 0.75 -3.50 9.31
CA LEU A 74 -0.58 -4.08 9.48
C LEU A 74 -0.52 -5.59 9.81
N GLN A 75 0.46 -6.32 9.30
CA GLN A 75 0.66 -7.74 9.64
C GLN A 75 1.09 -7.94 11.10
N SER A 76 1.87 -7.01 11.66
CA SER A 76 2.36 -7.06 13.04
C SER A 76 1.30 -6.78 14.12
N GLY A 77 0.04 -6.52 13.74
CA GLY A 77 -1.06 -6.42 14.71
C GLY A 77 -2.44 -6.25 14.07
N PRO A 78 -2.70 -5.13 13.35
CA PRO A 78 -4.04 -4.75 12.89
C PRO A 78 -4.78 -5.76 12.00
N ARG A 79 -4.07 -6.57 11.22
CA ARG A 79 -4.67 -7.45 10.22
C ARG A 79 -5.35 -8.68 10.83
N ALA A 80 -4.84 -9.19 11.95
CA ALA A 80 -5.50 -10.26 12.70
C ALA A 80 -6.86 -9.80 13.25
N PHE A 81 -6.94 -8.53 13.67
CA PHE A 81 -8.17 -7.91 14.13
C PHE A 81 -9.22 -7.78 13.00
N CYS A 82 -8.82 -7.24 11.86
CA CYS A 82 -9.71 -7.02 10.70
C CYS A 82 -10.28 -8.33 10.10
N GLY A 83 -9.56 -9.44 10.20
CA GLY A 83 -10.03 -10.74 9.69
C GLY A 83 -11.13 -11.40 10.54
N GLY A 84 -11.24 -11.06 11.83
CA GLY A 84 -12.10 -11.80 12.77
C GLY A 84 -13.07 -10.98 13.62
N ARG A 85 -12.81 -9.69 13.88
CA ARG A 85 -13.54 -8.92 14.91
C ARG A 85 -13.99 -7.52 14.50
N CYS A 86 -13.75 -7.09 13.26
CA CYS A 86 -14.16 -5.75 12.81
C CYS A 86 -15.63 -5.77 12.33
N PRO A 87 -16.57 -5.13 13.05
CA PRO A 87 -17.99 -5.12 12.71
C PRO A 87 -18.34 -4.12 11.60
N LYS A 88 -17.48 -3.13 11.30
CA LYS A 88 -17.78 -2.09 10.30
C LYS A 88 -16.51 -1.41 9.75
N PRO A 89 -16.22 -1.48 8.45
CA PRO A 89 -15.20 -0.64 7.85
C PRO A 89 -15.85 0.66 7.30
N PRO A 90 -15.16 1.81 7.33
CA PRO A 90 -15.57 3.05 6.73
C PRO A 90 -15.35 3.04 5.21
N ALA A 91 -15.83 4.11 4.58
CA ALA A 91 -15.72 4.33 3.15
C ALA A 91 -14.26 4.33 2.67
N GLY A 92 -13.91 3.35 1.84
CA GLY A 92 -12.60 3.16 1.26
C GLY A 92 -12.17 1.70 1.26
N CYS A 93 -12.55 0.94 2.30
CA CYS A 93 -12.09 -0.43 2.53
C CYS A 93 -13.20 -1.47 2.27
N CYS A 94 -12.83 -2.57 1.63
CA CYS A 94 -13.74 -3.66 1.29
C CYS A 94 -13.77 -4.72 2.39
N ASN A 95 -14.93 -4.99 3.01
CA ASN A 95 -15.14 -6.20 3.83
C ASN A 95 -16.49 -6.87 3.53
N ARG A 96 -16.89 -7.84 4.37
CA ARG A 96 -18.17 -8.59 4.26
C ARG A 96 -19.45 -7.74 4.26
N GLU A 97 -19.41 -6.44 4.56
CA GLU A 97 -20.64 -5.66 4.76
C GLU A 97 -20.64 -4.26 4.13
N HIS A 98 -19.52 -3.78 3.56
CA HIS A 98 -19.38 -2.39 3.08
C HIS A 98 -18.62 -2.28 1.75
N PHE A 99 -19.00 -1.29 0.93
CA PHE A 99 -18.78 -1.31 -0.53
C PHE A 99 -18.21 -0.02 -1.15
N VAL A 100 -17.84 1.01 -0.40
CA VAL A 100 -17.27 2.21 -1.02
C VAL A 100 -15.78 2.00 -1.20
N VAL A 101 -15.36 1.70 -2.42
CA VAL A 101 -13.94 1.79 -2.81
C VAL A 101 -13.78 3.14 -3.45
N MET A 102 -13.00 4.01 -2.82
CA MET A 102 -12.33 5.02 -3.61
C MET A 102 -11.07 4.36 -4.14
N ASN A 103 -11.13 3.95 -5.40
CA ASN A 103 -9.93 3.52 -6.10
C ASN A 103 -8.96 4.74 -6.14
N VAL A 104 -7.68 4.50 -6.40
CA VAL A 104 -6.71 5.59 -6.39
C VAL A 104 -7.07 6.68 -7.42
N SER A 105 -7.76 6.29 -8.51
CA SER A 105 -8.35 7.22 -9.46
C SER A 105 -9.49 8.05 -8.87
N ASP A 106 -10.38 7.50 -8.03
CA ASP A 106 -11.48 8.24 -7.40
C ASP A 106 -10.95 9.28 -6.39
N LEU A 107 -9.85 8.95 -5.69
CA LEU A 107 -9.11 9.91 -4.86
C LEU A 107 -8.47 11.01 -5.72
N MET A 108 -7.93 10.65 -6.87
CA MET A 108 -7.21 11.55 -7.78
C MET A 108 -8.13 12.42 -8.64
N SER A 109 -9.35 11.99 -8.93
CA SER A 109 -10.36 12.77 -9.63
C SER A 109 -10.86 13.98 -8.82
N SER A 110 -10.53 14.06 -7.53
CA SER A 110 -10.81 15.25 -6.73
C SER A 110 -9.94 16.46 -7.09
N ARG A 111 -8.81 16.27 -7.83
CA ARG A 111 -7.98 17.36 -8.36
C ARG A 111 -7.32 17.03 -9.70
N ASN A 112 -7.59 17.86 -10.71
CA ASN A 112 -7.04 17.74 -12.05
C ASN A 112 -5.60 18.30 -12.13
N SER A 113 -4.59 17.48 -11.82
CA SER A 113 -3.22 17.74 -12.31
C SER A 113 -2.78 16.61 -13.24
N PRO A 114 -2.05 16.90 -14.34
CA PRO A 114 -1.60 15.86 -15.27
C PRO A 114 -0.75 14.76 -14.60
N ALA A 115 0.09 15.13 -13.63
CA ALA A 115 0.92 14.18 -12.90
C ALA A 115 0.07 13.24 -12.02
N ALA A 116 -0.95 13.77 -11.35
CA ALA A 116 -1.87 12.96 -10.55
C ALA A 116 -2.69 12.01 -11.44
N LEU A 117 -3.22 12.47 -12.57
CA LEU A 117 -3.97 11.61 -13.50
C LEU A 117 -3.10 10.49 -14.09
N HIS A 118 -1.84 10.78 -14.44
CA HIS A 118 -0.91 9.76 -14.93
C HIS A 118 -0.56 8.74 -13.85
N MET A 119 -0.30 9.19 -12.62
CA MET A 119 -0.04 8.27 -11.51
C MET A 119 -1.29 7.44 -11.17
N ALA A 120 -2.49 8.02 -11.23
CA ALA A 120 -3.78 7.31 -11.05
C ALA A 120 -3.92 6.18 -12.06
N HIS A 121 -3.71 6.50 -13.33
CA HIS A 121 -3.80 5.56 -14.43
C HIS A 121 -2.81 4.41 -14.25
N MET A 122 -1.54 4.72 -13.94
CA MET A 122 -0.51 3.70 -13.75
C MET A 122 -0.79 2.80 -12.54
N ILE A 123 -1.23 3.37 -11.42
CA ILE A 123 -1.64 2.57 -10.25
C ILE A 123 -2.84 1.70 -10.59
N GLY A 124 -3.84 2.22 -11.30
CA GLY A 124 -5.01 1.46 -11.73
C GLY A 124 -4.65 0.25 -12.61
N LEU A 125 -3.71 0.41 -13.54
CA LEU A 125 -3.20 -0.70 -14.35
C LEU A 125 -2.49 -1.76 -13.47
N LEU A 126 -1.65 -1.34 -12.53
CA LEU A 126 -0.93 -2.25 -11.63
C LEU A 126 -1.87 -2.95 -10.64
N GLN A 127 -2.94 -2.29 -10.18
CA GLN A 127 -3.99 -2.92 -9.38
C GLN A 127 -4.68 -4.04 -10.16
N GLN A 128 -4.96 -3.83 -11.44
CA GLN A 128 -5.59 -4.85 -12.29
C GLN A 128 -4.67 -6.05 -12.47
N THR A 129 -3.38 -5.84 -12.76
CA THR A 129 -2.43 -6.94 -12.96
C THR A 129 -2.13 -7.68 -11.66
N GLU A 130 -1.92 -6.96 -10.55
CA GLU A 130 -1.76 -7.55 -9.21
C GLU A 130 -2.98 -8.36 -8.82
N SER A 131 -4.17 -7.80 -9.00
CA SER A 131 -5.39 -8.51 -8.68
C SER A 131 -5.62 -9.70 -9.60
N ALA A 132 -5.37 -9.60 -10.90
CA ALA A 132 -5.55 -10.73 -11.82
C ALA A 132 -4.65 -11.91 -11.42
N HIS A 133 -3.39 -11.63 -11.11
CA HIS A 133 -2.44 -12.63 -10.61
C HIS A 133 -2.92 -13.26 -9.31
N ASN A 134 -3.30 -12.43 -8.34
CA ASN A 134 -3.68 -12.88 -7.00
C ASN A 134 -5.08 -13.49 -6.92
N ARG A 135 -5.88 -13.43 -7.99
CA ARG A 135 -7.21 -14.06 -8.09
C ARG A 135 -7.18 -15.48 -8.63
N ALA A 136 -6.08 -15.92 -9.25
CA ALA A 136 -5.99 -17.25 -9.85
C ALA A 136 -6.37 -18.33 -8.81
N GLY A 137 -7.53 -18.98 -9.02
CA GLY A 137 -8.05 -20.03 -8.15
C GLY A 137 -8.79 -19.56 -6.87
N ARG A 138 -9.09 -18.27 -6.70
CA ARG A 138 -9.83 -17.76 -5.53
C ARG A 138 -11.26 -17.36 -5.88
N ALA A 139 -12.19 -17.74 -5.01
CA ALA A 139 -13.58 -17.29 -5.11
C ALA A 139 -13.68 -15.80 -4.75
N MET A 140 -14.24 -15.02 -5.68
CA MET A 140 -14.55 -13.61 -5.47
C MET A 140 -15.90 -13.48 -4.79
N ARG A 141 -16.05 -12.51 -3.88
CA ARG A 141 -17.33 -12.30 -3.20
C ARG A 141 -18.27 -11.44 -4.05
N PRO A 142 -19.38 -11.99 -4.55
CA PRO A 142 -20.35 -11.23 -5.36
C PRO A 142 -21.03 -10.14 -4.52
N GLY A 143 -21.30 -8.98 -5.13
CA GLY A 143 -21.96 -7.86 -4.45
C GLY A 143 -21.03 -6.96 -3.61
N TYR A 144 -19.73 -7.25 -3.59
CA TYR A 144 -18.71 -6.46 -2.91
C TYR A 144 -17.70 -5.86 -3.90
N CYS A 145 -16.77 -5.07 -3.35
CA CYS A 145 -15.54 -4.64 -4.01
C CYS A 145 -14.93 -5.73 -4.89
N SER A 146 -14.67 -5.39 -6.15
CA SER A 146 -14.19 -6.35 -7.14
C SER A 146 -12.85 -6.99 -6.75
N LEU A 147 -12.08 -6.38 -5.85
CA LEU A 147 -10.78 -6.83 -5.37
C LEU A 147 -10.85 -7.72 -4.11
N LEU A 148 -12.05 -8.05 -3.63
CA LEU A 148 -12.25 -8.84 -2.41
C LEU A 148 -12.55 -10.31 -2.72
N ALA A 149 -11.59 -11.18 -2.37
CA ALA A 149 -11.80 -12.63 -2.36
C ALA A 149 -12.32 -13.09 -0.98
N GLU A 150 -12.71 -14.35 -0.86
CA GLU A 150 -13.25 -14.90 0.39
C GLU A 150 -12.32 -14.79 1.61
N ASP A 151 -11.01 -14.86 1.36
CA ASP A 151 -9.91 -14.77 2.32
C ASP A 151 -9.26 -13.37 2.38
N GLY A 152 -9.87 -12.36 1.73
CA GLY A 152 -9.50 -10.95 1.85
C GLY A 152 -9.08 -10.27 0.54
N CYS A 153 -8.55 -9.06 0.66
CA CYS A 153 -8.16 -8.25 -0.50
C CYS A 153 -7.07 -8.91 -1.35
N THR A 154 -7.22 -8.83 -2.67
CA THR A 154 -6.26 -9.35 -3.65
C THR A 154 -5.07 -8.41 -3.88
N LEU A 155 -5.17 -7.14 -3.48
CA LEU A 155 -4.09 -6.16 -3.59
C LEU A 155 -3.17 -6.19 -2.37
N ARG A 156 -1.87 -6.09 -2.59
CA ARG A 156 -0.82 -6.00 -1.57
C ARG A 156 -0.01 -4.72 -1.70
N LEU A 157 0.46 -4.39 -2.90
CA LEU A 157 1.35 -3.25 -3.16
C LEU A 157 0.63 -2.00 -3.65
N PHE A 158 -0.55 -2.14 -4.26
CA PHE A 158 -1.26 -1.00 -4.86
C PHE A 158 -2.61 -0.73 -4.19
N LYS A 159 -2.76 -1.05 -2.90
CA LYS A 159 -3.96 -0.68 -2.12
C LYS A 159 -4.10 0.84 -2.06
N SER A 160 -5.30 1.40 -2.20
CA SER A 160 -5.50 2.84 -2.05
C SER A 160 -5.00 3.35 -0.69
N PRO A 161 -4.53 4.61 -0.58
CA PRO A 161 -4.07 5.16 0.70
C PRO A 161 -5.11 5.01 1.80
N ARG A 162 -6.39 5.28 1.50
CA ARG A 162 -7.49 5.08 2.46
C ARG A 162 -7.65 3.65 2.92
N CYS A 163 -7.42 2.66 2.07
CA CYS A 163 -7.37 1.25 2.49
C CYS A 163 -6.16 0.95 3.38
N ALA A 164 -5.00 1.55 3.08
CA ALA A 164 -3.74 1.27 3.76
C ALA A 164 -3.68 1.93 5.15
N HIS A 165 -4.27 3.12 5.31
CA HIS A 165 -4.29 3.89 6.56
C HIS A 165 -5.53 3.66 7.42
N PHE A 166 -6.33 2.65 7.08
CA PHE A 166 -7.59 2.35 7.72
C PHE A 166 -7.44 2.08 9.23
N LEU A 167 -8.26 2.77 10.03
CA LEU A 167 -8.49 2.51 11.45
C LEU A 167 -10.01 2.53 11.73
N CYS A 168 -10.64 1.37 11.96
CA CYS A 168 -11.97 1.40 12.58
C CYS A 168 -11.82 1.70 14.07
N GLU A 169 -12.91 2.18 14.67
CA GLU A 169 -13.00 2.45 16.10
C GLU A 169 -12.55 1.23 16.92
N ASP A 170 -12.96 0.02 16.56
CA ASP A 170 -12.55 -1.16 17.32
C ASP A 170 -11.07 -1.53 17.15
N LEU A 171 -10.47 -1.26 15.97
CA LEU A 171 -9.03 -1.44 15.75
C LEU A 171 -8.24 -0.41 16.56
N GLU A 172 -8.70 0.83 16.60
CA GLU A 172 -8.12 1.86 17.45
C GLU A 172 -8.17 1.46 18.93
N GLN A 173 -9.34 1.02 19.41
CA GLN A 173 -9.49 0.56 20.79
C GLN A 173 -8.67 -0.71 21.08
N ALA A 174 -8.52 -1.60 20.11
CA ALA A 174 -7.64 -2.76 20.25
C ALA A 174 -6.17 -2.34 20.38
N MET A 175 -5.69 -1.46 19.50
CA MET A 175 -4.32 -0.95 19.53
C MET A 175 -4.01 -0.19 20.84
N LEU A 176 -4.97 0.61 21.34
CA LEU A 176 -4.85 1.30 22.62
C LEU A 176 -4.87 0.34 23.82
N ARG A 177 -5.67 -0.73 23.77
CA ARG A 177 -5.68 -1.74 24.85
C ARG A 177 -4.37 -2.53 24.90
N GLU A 178 -3.80 -2.85 23.74
CA GLU A 178 -2.59 -3.66 23.64
C GLU A 178 -1.32 -2.84 23.94
N ASN A 179 -1.23 -1.62 23.41
CA ASN A 179 0.00 -0.81 23.49
C ASN A 179 -0.14 0.44 24.38
N GLY A 180 -1.30 0.67 24.98
CA GLY A 180 -1.56 1.84 25.82
C GLY A 180 -1.42 3.16 25.05
N VAL A 181 -0.96 4.18 25.77
CA VAL A 181 -0.73 5.54 25.23
C VAL A 181 0.38 5.58 24.18
N ALA A 182 1.24 4.56 24.10
CA ALA A 182 2.29 4.49 23.07
C ALA A 182 1.72 4.34 21.66
N ALA A 183 0.48 3.83 21.50
CA ALA A 183 -0.17 3.68 20.19
C ALA A 183 -0.64 5.02 19.59
N GLN A 184 -0.83 6.05 20.42
CA GLN A 184 -1.50 7.30 20.06
C GLN A 184 -0.83 8.07 18.90
N PRO A 185 0.51 8.18 18.84
CA PRO A 185 1.19 8.84 17.72
C PRO A 185 0.93 8.15 16.38
N LEU A 186 1.01 6.81 16.33
CA LEU A 186 0.73 6.03 15.13
C LEU A 186 -0.75 6.15 14.72
N LEU A 187 -1.67 6.01 15.67
CA LEU A 187 -3.11 6.15 15.42
C LEU A 187 -3.45 7.53 14.85
N SER A 188 -2.84 8.58 15.42
CA SER A 188 -3.01 9.95 14.94
C SER A 188 -2.43 10.14 13.54
N ALA A 189 -1.28 9.54 13.23
CA ALA A 189 -0.66 9.61 11.91
C ALA A 189 -1.52 8.92 10.85
N MET A 190 -2.05 7.73 11.13
CA MET A 190 -2.94 6.99 10.23
C MET A 190 -4.26 7.73 9.99
N LYS A 191 -4.91 8.27 11.03
CA LYS A 191 -6.13 9.11 10.91
C LYS A 191 -5.89 10.35 10.04
N ARG A 192 -4.74 11.02 10.23
CA ARG A 192 -4.36 12.15 9.38
C ARG A 192 -4.15 11.70 7.94
N ALA A 193 -3.47 10.59 7.70
CA ALA A 193 -3.24 10.08 6.35
C ALA A 193 -4.55 9.71 5.63
N GLU A 194 -5.50 9.08 6.34
CA GLU A 194 -6.82 8.74 5.80
C GLU A 194 -7.64 9.97 5.38
N SER A 195 -7.60 11.02 6.20
CA SER A 195 -8.38 12.26 6.02
C SER A 195 -7.66 13.34 5.20
N SER A 196 -6.38 13.13 4.85
CA SER A 196 -5.59 14.12 4.12
C SER A 196 -6.13 14.34 2.71
N THR A 197 -6.20 15.61 2.31
CA THR A 197 -6.44 15.96 0.92
C THR A 197 -5.18 15.68 0.13
N ILE A 198 -5.31 14.86 -0.91
CA ILE A 198 -4.20 14.56 -1.79
C ILE A 198 -4.09 15.70 -2.82
N SER A 199 -3.10 16.56 -2.63
CA SER A 199 -2.82 17.74 -3.44
C SER A 199 -1.61 17.57 -4.37
N SER A 200 -0.74 16.60 -4.08
CA SER A 200 0.48 16.32 -4.83
C SER A 200 0.74 14.82 -4.97
N PRO A 201 1.59 14.39 -5.93
CA PRO A 201 2.05 13.00 -6.06
C PRO A 201 2.77 12.42 -4.85
N THR A 202 3.19 13.24 -3.88
CA THR A 202 3.85 12.77 -2.65
C THR A 202 2.87 12.58 -1.49
N ASP A 203 1.67 13.14 -1.54
CA ASP A 203 0.70 13.09 -0.44
C ASP A 203 0.07 11.69 -0.26
N TYR A 204 0.36 10.75 -1.18
CA TYR A 204 -0.02 9.33 -1.07
C TYR A 204 0.84 8.57 -0.06
N GLN A 205 1.93 9.18 0.39
CA GLN A 205 2.86 8.63 1.36
C GLN A 205 2.84 9.53 2.60
N ASN A 206 2.74 8.92 3.77
CA ASN A 206 2.85 9.64 5.03
C ASN A 206 3.99 9.02 5.84
N GLN A 207 5.16 9.66 5.79
CA GLN A 207 6.35 9.16 6.46
C GLN A 207 6.18 9.12 7.99
N THR A 208 5.35 10.00 8.56
CA THR A 208 5.03 9.94 10.00
C THR A 208 4.40 8.60 10.38
N VAL A 209 3.60 7.98 9.51
CA VAL A 209 3.07 6.62 9.77
C VAL A 209 4.21 5.62 9.94
N ILE A 210 5.23 5.68 9.07
CA ILE A 210 6.39 4.78 9.12
C ILE A 210 7.23 5.04 10.37
N THR A 211 7.53 6.31 10.64
CA THR A 211 8.35 6.70 11.80
C THR A 211 7.70 6.32 13.13
N GLU A 212 6.40 6.59 13.30
CA GLU A 212 5.71 6.25 14.55
C GLU A 212 5.48 4.74 14.67
N ALA A 213 5.26 4.03 13.56
CA ALA A 213 5.18 2.58 13.59
C ALA A 213 6.52 1.95 13.98
N ALA A 214 7.65 2.47 13.49
CA ALA A 214 8.98 1.91 13.80
C ALA A 214 9.30 2.05 15.29
N ARG A 215 8.80 3.11 15.94
CA ARG A 215 8.90 3.28 17.40
C ARG A 215 8.02 2.30 18.16
N LEU A 216 6.81 2.03 17.65
CA LEU A 216 5.84 1.17 18.32
C LEU A 216 6.14 -0.32 18.15
N TYR A 217 6.67 -0.71 16.99
CA TYR A 217 6.93 -2.10 16.61
C TYR A 217 8.40 -2.35 16.25
N PRO A 218 9.35 -2.16 17.20
CA PRO A 218 10.77 -2.36 16.94
C PRO A 218 11.09 -3.82 16.55
N ASP A 219 10.34 -4.79 17.06
CA ASP A 219 10.52 -6.22 16.74
C ASP A 219 10.08 -6.59 15.31
N SER A 220 9.37 -5.69 14.63
CA SER A 220 8.98 -5.84 13.22
C SER A 220 10.01 -5.28 12.24
N LEU A 221 11.08 -4.66 12.75
CA LEU A 221 12.20 -4.22 11.94
C LEU A 221 13.00 -5.43 11.48
N PRO A 222 13.55 -5.44 10.25
CA PRO A 222 14.44 -6.49 9.82
C PRO A 222 15.62 -6.64 10.79
N GLN A 223 15.90 -7.86 11.22
CA GLN A 223 17.11 -8.15 11.98
C GLN A 223 18.32 -7.95 11.06
N ALA A 224 19.35 -7.26 11.57
CA ALA A 224 20.60 -6.99 10.86
C ALA A 224 21.40 -8.27 10.60
#